data_AF-U6D7W9-F1
#
_entry.id   AF-U6D7W9-F1
#
_cell.length_a   1.000
_cell.length_b   1.000
_cell.length_c   1.000
_cell.angle_alpha   90.00
_cell.angle_beta   90.00
_cell.angle_gamma   90.00
#
_symmetry.space_group_name_H-M   'P 1'
#
loop_
_entity.id
_entity.type
_entity.pdbx_description
1 polymer ?
#
loop_
_entity_poly.entity_id
_entity_poly.type
_entity_poly.pdbx_seq_one_letter_code
_entity_poly.pdbx_strand_id
1 'polypeptide(L)'
;RLQSRTEDSDNLWWDAFATEFFEDDATLTLSFCLEDGPKRYTIGRTLIPRYFSTVFEGGVTDLYYILKHSKESYHNSSITVDCDQCAMVTQHGKPMFTKVCTEGRLILEFTFDDLMRIKTWHFTIRQYRELVPRSILAMHAQDPQVLDQLSKNITRMGLTNFTLNYLRLCVILEPMQELMSRHKTYNLSPRDCLKTCLFQKWQRMVAPP
;
A
#
# COMPACT_ATOMS: atom_id res chain seq x y z
N ARG A 1 2.63 -15.41 -7.91
CA ARG A 1 1.29 -14.90 -8.29
C ARG A 1 1.33 -13.53 -8.98
N LEU A 2 2.03 -12.51 -8.44
CA LEU A 2 2.09 -11.19 -9.09
C LEU A 2 2.67 -11.20 -10.51
N GLN A 3 3.59 -12.11 -10.82
CA GLN A 3 4.12 -12.31 -12.18
C GLN A 3 3.13 -12.95 -13.16
N SER A 4 2.07 -13.62 -12.67
CA SER A 4 1.03 -14.18 -13.54
C SER A 4 -0.09 -13.19 -13.84
N ARG A 5 0.07 -11.92 -13.44
CA ARG A 5 -0.88 -10.84 -13.72
C ARG A 5 -0.82 -10.49 -15.21
N THR A 6 -1.98 -10.30 -15.81
CA THR A 6 -2.13 -9.75 -17.18
C THR A 6 -2.69 -8.33 -17.10
N GLU A 7 -2.66 -7.59 -18.22
CA GLU A 7 -3.29 -6.26 -18.28
C GLU A 7 -4.82 -6.33 -18.07
N ASP A 8 -5.45 -7.47 -18.39
CA ASP A 8 -6.88 -7.73 -18.23
C ASP A 8 -7.27 -8.21 -16.81
N SER A 9 -6.36 -8.18 -15.84
CA SER A 9 -6.66 -8.63 -14.47
C SER A 9 -7.64 -7.68 -13.79
N ASP A 10 -8.87 -8.16 -13.59
CA ASP A 10 -9.99 -7.41 -13.04
C ASP A 10 -10.02 -7.43 -11.50
N ASN A 11 -11.06 -6.83 -10.91
CA ASN A 11 -11.23 -6.80 -9.46
C ASN A 11 -11.34 -8.21 -8.85
N LEU A 12 -11.97 -9.16 -9.54
CA LEU A 12 -12.11 -10.54 -9.06
C LEU A 12 -10.75 -11.23 -8.95
N TRP A 13 -9.85 -10.98 -9.90
CA TRP A 13 -8.48 -11.49 -9.83
C TRP A 13 -7.74 -10.96 -8.60
N TRP A 14 -7.87 -9.67 -8.30
CA TRP A 14 -7.24 -9.05 -7.12
C TRP A 14 -7.85 -9.56 -5.81
N ASP A 15 -9.16 -9.79 -5.77
CA ASP A 15 -9.83 -10.38 -4.62
C ASP A 15 -9.40 -11.83 -4.39
N ALA A 16 -9.26 -12.62 -5.46
CA ALA A 16 -8.72 -13.97 -5.39
C ALA A 16 -7.27 -13.98 -4.88
N PHE A 17 -6.43 -13.08 -5.40
CA PHE A 17 -5.06 -12.88 -4.91
C PHE A 17 -5.05 -12.55 -3.42
N ALA A 18 -5.87 -11.60 -2.97
CA ALA A 18 -5.90 -11.24 -1.56
C ALA A 18 -6.43 -12.38 -0.68
N THR A 19 -7.36 -13.19 -1.17
CA THR A 19 -7.90 -14.36 -0.45
C THR A 19 -6.87 -15.47 -0.29
N GLU A 20 -6.01 -15.64 -1.30
CA GLU A 20 -4.91 -16.59 -1.31
C GLU A 20 -3.83 -16.24 -0.27
N PHE A 21 -3.50 -14.95 -0.11
CA PHE A 21 -2.35 -14.52 0.71
C PHE A 21 -2.69 -13.82 2.02
N PHE A 22 -3.91 -13.32 2.22
CA PHE A 22 -4.29 -12.53 3.40
C PHE A 22 -5.49 -13.13 4.11
N GLU A 23 -5.44 -13.06 5.44
CA GLU A 23 -6.57 -13.39 6.32
C GLU A 23 -7.75 -12.43 6.14
N ASP A 24 -8.94 -12.83 6.59
CA ASP A 24 -10.15 -12.03 6.43
C ASP A 24 -10.16 -10.78 7.33
N ASP A 25 -9.40 -10.81 8.44
CA ASP A 25 -9.17 -9.69 9.36
C ASP A 25 -7.81 -8.99 9.11
N ALA A 26 -7.15 -9.28 7.99
CA ALA A 26 -5.81 -8.79 7.74
C ALA A 26 -5.69 -7.27 7.64
N THR A 27 -4.53 -6.76 8.04
CA THR A 27 -4.19 -5.33 7.97
C THR A 27 -2.91 -5.11 7.17
N LEU A 28 -2.90 -4.04 6.38
CA LEU A 28 -1.75 -3.59 5.59
C LEU A 28 -1.37 -2.18 6.03
N THR A 29 -0.13 -2.01 6.50
CA THR A 29 0.41 -0.73 6.97
C THR A 29 1.64 -0.32 6.18
N LEU A 30 1.62 0.92 5.69
CA LEU A 30 2.77 1.61 5.11
C LEU A 30 3.20 2.75 6.01
N SER A 31 4.50 2.89 6.24
CA SER A 31 5.09 3.99 7.01
C SER A 31 6.27 4.58 6.26
N PHE A 32 6.30 5.90 6.10
CA PHE A 32 7.37 6.60 5.37
C PHE A 32 7.39 8.09 5.72
N CYS A 33 8.52 8.76 5.52
CA CYS A 33 8.63 10.21 5.73
C CYS A 33 8.47 10.96 4.41
N LEU A 34 7.55 11.92 4.37
CA LEU A 34 7.45 12.91 3.31
C LEU A 34 8.05 14.24 3.80
N GLU A 35 8.09 15.24 2.92
CA GLU A 35 8.56 16.60 3.24
C GLU A 35 7.79 17.25 4.40
N ASP A 36 6.52 16.90 4.57
CA ASP A 36 5.64 17.39 5.65
C ASP A 36 5.64 16.49 6.90
N GLY A 37 6.56 15.53 6.97
CA GLY A 37 6.80 14.69 8.15
C GLY A 37 6.43 13.20 7.97
N PRO A 38 6.47 12.42 9.06
CA PRO A 38 6.18 11.00 9.04
C PRO A 38 4.70 10.74 8.71
N LYS A 39 4.46 9.85 7.76
CA LYS A 39 3.14 9.37 7.35
C LYS A 39 3.01 7.88 7.66
N ARG A 40 1.83 7.51 8.16
CA ARG A 40 1.44 6.12 8.38
C ARG A 40 0.04 5.92 7.82
N TYR A 41 -0.08 4.97 6.90
CA TYR A 41 -1.36 4.57 6.30
C TYR A 41 -1.61 3.11 6.66
N THR A 42 -2.74 2.83 7.28
CA THR A 42 -3.19 1.46 7.58
C THR A 42 -4.52 1.24 6.89
N ILE A 43 -4.66 0.10 6.20
CA ILE A 43 -5.88 -0.30 5.51
C ILE A 43 -6.25 -1.73 5.90
N GLY A 44 -7.56 -2.02 5.99
CA GLY A 44 -8.07 -3.36 6.27
C GLY A 44 -8.24 -4.21 5.01
N ARG A 45 -8.56 -5.49 5.22
CA ARG A 45 -8.66 -6.55 4.21
C ARG A 45 -9.44 -6.21 2.93
N THR A 46 -10.53 -5.45 3.03
CA THR A 46 -11.37 -5.08 1.87
C THR A 46 -10.70 -4.09 0.92
N LEU A 47 -9.67 -3.39 1.39
CA LEU A 47 -8.92 -2.38 0.63
C LEU A 47 -7.57 -2.91 0.11
N ILE A 48 -7.08 -4.03 0.66
CA ILE A 48 -5.81 -4.66 0.24
C ILE A 48 -5.78 -5.01 -1.26
N PRO A 49 -6.80 -5.66 -1.87
CA PRO A 49 -6.80 -5.95 -3.31
C PRO A 49 -6.57 -4.69 -4.16
N ARG A 50 -7.28 -3.62 -3.80
CA ARG A 50 -7.24 -2.36 -4.53
C ARG A 50 -5.90 -1.63 -4.34
N TYR A 51 -5.27 -1.72 -3.16
CA TYR A 51 -3.92 -1.23 -2.96
C TYR A 51 -2.95 -1.82 -3.99
N PHE A 52 -2.91 -3.15 -4.14
CA PHE A 52 -2.01 -3.77 -5.11
C PHE A 52 -2.36 -3.37 -6.54
N SER A 53 -3.65 -3.34 -6.91
CA SER A 53 -4.10 -2.84 -8.22
C SER A 53 -3.58 -1.43 -8.53
N THR A 54 -3.61 -0.51 -7.55
CA THR A 54 -3.16 0.88 -7.76
C THR A 54 -1.67 1.02 -8.03
N VAL A 55 -0.86 0.04 -7.60
CA VAL A 55 0.58 0.00 -7.93
C VAL A 55 0.75 -0.21 -9.44
N PHE A 56 0.03 -1.17 -10.02
CA PHE A 56 0.09 -1.48 -11.46
C PHE A 56 -0.57 -0.40 -12.32
N GLU A 57 -1.67 0.20 -11.87
CA GLU A 57 -2.28 1.38 -12.52
C GLU A 57 -1.32 2.57 -12.60
N GLY A 58 -0.34 2.65 -11.69
CA GLY A 58 0.74 3.63 -11.73
C GLY A 58 1.80 3.40 -12.80
N GLY A 59 1.56 2.49 -13.76
CA GLY A 59 2.48 2.19 -14.87
C GLY A 59 3.51 1.11 -14.55
N VAL A 60 3.30 0.33 -13.47
CA VAL A 60 4.14 -0.80 -13.08
C VAL A 60 3.72 -2.05 -13.86
N THR A 61 4.69 -2.74 -14.46
CA THR A 61 4.47 -4.03 -15.15
C THR A 61 4.74 -5.22 -14.24
N ASP A 62 5.73 -5.09 -13.35
CA ASP A 62 6.18 -6.15 -12.46
C ASP A 62 6.44 -5.61 -11.04
N LEU A 63 6.03 -6.39 -10.04
CA LEU A 63 6.23 -6.12 -8.63
C LEU A 63 6.70 -7.39 -7.92
N TYR A 64 7.76 -7.28 -7.13
CA TYR A 64 8.24 -8.34 -6.25
C TYR A 64 8.95 -7.77 -5.01
N TYR A 65 9.08 -8.61 -3.99
CA TYR A 65 9.76 -8.28 -2.73
C TYR A 65 11.00 -9.15 -2.57
N ILE A 66 12.12 -8.54 -2.18
CA ILE A 66 13.36 -9.23 -1.83
C ILE A 66 13.55 -9.07 -0.32
N LEU A 67 13.55 -10.19 0.41
CA LEU A 67 13.84 -10.21 1.84
C LEU A 67 15.27 -10.70 2.03
N LYS A 68 16.14 -9.89 2.65
CA LYS A 68 17.52 -10.28 2.98
C LYS A 68 17.66 -10.43 4.49
N HIS A 69 18.21 -11.57 4.92
CA HIS A 69 18.47 -11.87 6.33
C HIS A 69 17.23 -11.70 7.23
N SER A 70 16.06 -12.17 6.76
CA SER A 70 14.84 -12.17 7.55
C SER A 70 14.97 -13.04 8.80
N LYS A 71 14.44 -12.56 9.91
CA LYS A 71 14.37 -13.28 11.17
C LYS A 71 12.96 -13.82 11.36
N GLU A 72 12.85 -15.11 11.64
CA GLU A 72 11.57 -15.77 11.92
C GLU A 72 11.42 -15.99 13.42
N SER A 73 10.23 -15.69 13.95
CA SER A 73 9.87 -15.94 15.34
C SER A 73 8.56 -16.70 15.38
N TYR A 74 8.56 -17.82 16.10
CA TYR A 74 7.40 -18.70 16.22
C TYR A 74 6.68 -18.41 17.53
N HIS A 75 5.38 -18.14 17.44
CA HIS A 75 4.49 -17.99 18.58
C HIS A 75 3.47 -19.14 18.58
N ASN A 76 2.67 -19.26 19.64
CA ASN A 76 1.73 -20.37 19.79
C ASN A 76 0.70 -20.45 18.66
N SER A 77 0.33 -19.32 18.05
CA SER A 77 -0.71 -19.24 17.00
C SER A 77 -0.32 -18.37 15.80
N SER A 78 0.92 -17.88 15.74
CA SER A 78 1.38 -17.03 14.65
C SER A 78 2.88 -17.17 14.40
N ILE A 79 3.31 -16.85 13.18
CA ILE A 79 4.72 -16.72 12.81
C ILE A 79 4.98 -15.27 12.44
N THR A 80 5.99 -14.66 13.06
CA THR A 80 6.44 -13.31 12.71
C THR A 80 7.70 -13.39 11.87
N VAL A 81 7.69 -12.78 10.69
CA VAL A 81 8.87 -12.58 9.83
C VAL A 81 9.26 -11.12 9.87
N ASP A 82 10.42 -10.82 10.44
CA ASP A 82 10.98 -9.47 10.54
C ASP A 82 12.21 -9.35 9.64
N CYS A 83 12.08 -8.56 8.57
CA CYS A 83 13.12 -8.32 7.59
C CYS A 83 13.52 -6.85 7.59
N ASP A 84 14.63 -6.51 8.26
CA ASP A 84 15.15 -5.14 8.31
C ASP A 84 15.65 -4.63 6.94
N GLN A 85 16.10 -5.55 6.07
CA GLN A 85 16.61 -5.26 4.73
C GLN A 85 15.67 -5.83 3.66
N CYS A 86 14.44 -5.33 3.63
CA CYS A 86 13.48 -5.64 2.58
C CYS A 86 13.56 -4.61 1.44
N ALA A 87 13.53 -5.08 0.20
CA ALA A 87 13.39 -4.24 -0.98
C ALA A 87 12.12 -4.61 -1.76
N MET A 88 11.20 -3.65 -1.89
CA MET A 88 10.09 -3.70 -2.83
C MET A 88 10.58 -3.17 -4.18
N VAL A 89 10.52 -4.00 -5.21
CA VAL A 89 11.04 -3.66 -6.54
C VAL A 89 9.90 -3.61 -7.53
N THR A 90 9.75 -2.46 -8.19
CA THR A 90 8.77 -2.26 -9.26
C THR A 90 9.48 -1.94 -10.57
N GLN A 91 9.03 -2.58 -11.65
CA GLN A 91 9.46 -2.28 -13.00
C GLN A 91 8.36 -1.46 -13.69
N HIS A 92 8.70 -0.27 -14.17
CA HIS A 92 7.77 0.55 -14.93
C HIS A 92 7.83 0.18 -16.42
N GLY A 93 6.69 0.33 -17.10
CA GLY A 93 6.56 0.11 -18.53
C GLY A 93 7.06 1.30 -19.36
N LYS A 94 6.55 1.37 -20.60
CA LYS A 94 6.80 2.50 -21.51
C LYS A 94 6.32 3.82 -20.88
N PRO A 95 7.01 4.95 -21.14
CA PRO A 95 8.13 5.11 -22.07
C PRO A 95 9.53 4.89 -21.46
N MET A 96 9.70 5.03 -20.14
CA MET A 96 11.04 5.14 -19.54
C MET A 96 11.64 3.81 -19.05
N PHE A 97 10.82 2.76 -18.90
CA PHE A 97 11.26 1.46 -18.38
C PHE A 97 12.06 1.54 -17.08
N THR A 98 11.73 2.53 -16.24
CA THR A 98 12.43 2.82 -14.99
C THR A 98 12.20 1.70 -13.99
N LYS A 99 13.28 1.26 -13.34
CA LYS A 99 13.21 0.33 -12.21
C LYS A 99 13.25 1.11 -10.91
N VAL A 100 12.25 0.97 -10.06
CA VAL A 100 12.21 1.62 -8.74
C VAL A 100 12.47 0.58 -7.67
N CYS A 101 13.48 0.81 -6.84
CA CYS A 101 13.85 -0.04 -5.71
C CYS A 101 13.56 0.71 -4.42
N THR A 102 12.58 0.24 -3.67
CA THR A 102 12.12 0.86 -2.42
C THR A 102 12.60 0.01 -1.25
N GLU A 103 13.49 0.54 -0.43
CA GLU A 103 14.14 -0.19 0.65
C GLU A 103 13.57 0.20 2.02
N GLY A 104 13.41 -0.79 2.89
CA GLY A 104 12.79 -0.60 4.19
C GLY A 104 12.78 -1.87 5.03
N ARG A 105 12.12 -1.76 6.18
CA ARG A 105 11.85 -2.91 7.06
C ARG A 105 10.45 -3.45 6.79
N LEU A 106 10.34 -4.73 6.50
CA LEU A 106 9.09 -5.43 6.33
C LEU A 106 8.88 -6.38 7.50
N ILE A 107 7.75 -6.23 8.19
CA ILE A 107 7.30 -7.13 9.25
C ILE A 107 6.01 -7.79 8.76
N LEU A 108 6.01 -9.11 8.74
CA LEU A 108 4.85 -9.93 8.40
C LEU A 108 4.47 -10.76 9.62
N GLU A 109 3.17 -10.87 9.88
CA GLU A 109 2.61 -11.82 10.82
C GLU A 109 1.71 -12.76 10.05
N PHE A 110 1.98 -14.06 10.15
CA PHE A 110 1.22 -15.12 9.53
C PHE A 110 0.44 -15.90 10.58
N THR A 111 -0.73 -16.41 10.22
CA THR A 111 -1.41 -17.41 11.05
C THR A 111 -0.62 -18.72 11.04
N PHE A 112 -0.60 -19.41 12.17
CA PHE A 112 0.03 -20.73 12.27
C PHE A 112 -1.01 -21.83 12.02
N ASP A 113 -1.50 -21.89 10.78
CA ASP A 113 -2.44 -22.88 10.26
C ASP A 113 -1.94 -23.45 8.92
N ASP A 114 -2.74 -24.32 8.27
CA ASP A 114 -2.37 -24.97 7.01
C ASP A 114 -2.23 -24.00 5.82
N LEU A 115 -2.86 -22.83 5.87
CA LEU A 115 -2.86 -21.85 4.78
C LEU A 115 -1.74 -20.81 4.93
N MET A 116 -1.27 -20.57 6.17
CA MET A 116 -0.22 -19.60 6.51
C MET A 116 -0.45 -18.25 5.82
N ARG A 117 -1.64 -17.67 5.98
CA ARG A 117 -1.97 -16.38 5.36
C ARG A 117 -1.49 -15.23 6.22
N ILE A 118 -1.25 -14.09 5.57
CA ILE A 118 -0.78 -12.87 6.19
C ILE A 118 -1.93 -12.22 6.96
N LYS A 119 -1.74 -12.08 8.27
CA LYS A 119 -2.61 -11.32 9.17
C LYS A 119 -2.17 -9.86 9.27
N THR A 120 -0.87 -9.63 9.39
CA THR A 120 -0.31 -8.27 9.49
C THR A 120 0.78 -8.10 8.45
N TRP A 121 0.67 -7.06 7.62
CA TRP A 121 1.71 -6.65 6.68
C TRP A 121 2.12 -5.22 7.02
N HIS A 122 3.35 -5.01 7.48
CA HIS A 122 3.85 -3.68 7.84
C HIS A 122 5.17 -3.39 7.15
N PHE A 123 5.14 -2.46 6.19
CA PHE A 123 6.34 -2.00 5.49
C PHE A 123 6.69 -0.56 5.87
N THR A 124 7.88 -0.39 6.44
CA THR A 124 8.46 0.91 6.81
C THR A 124 9.55 1.29 5.81
N ILE A 125 9.24 2.21 4.90
CA ILE A 125 10.14 2.67 3.84
C ILE A 125 11.16 3.64 4.45
N ARG A 126 12.44 3.42 4.13
CA ARG A 126 13.56 4.25 4.56
C ARG A 126 14.12 5.08 3.41
N GLN A 127 14.30 4.46 2.25
CA GLN A 127 14.88 5.09 1.08
C GLN A 127 14.37 4.43 -0.21
N TYR A 128 14.59 5.08 -1.34
CA TYR A 128 14.26 4.54 -2.65
C TYR A 128 15.28 4.98 -3.69
N ARG A 129 15.38 4.23 -4.78
CA ARG A 129 16.24 4.54 -5.94
C ARG A 129 15.47 4.30 -7.22
N GLU A 130 15.56 5.23 -8.16
CA GLU A 130 15.01 5.09 -9.51
C GLU A 130 16.17 4.87 -10.48
N LEU A 131 16.14 3.75 -11.21
CA LEU A 131 17.19 3.34 -12.13
C LEU A 131 16.64 3.41 -13.55
N VAL A 132 17.20 4.33 -14.34
CA VAL A 132 16.85 4.51 -15.75
C VAL A 132 17.81 3.68 -16.63
N PRO A 133 17.31 2.92 -17.62
CA PRO A 133 18.17 2.20 -18.54
C PRO A 133 19.12 3.14 -19.32
N ARG A 134 20.39 2.75 -19.42
CA ARG A 134 21.40 3.53 -20.17
C ARG A 134 21.05 3.70 -21.66
N SER A 135 20.36 2.74 -22.25
CA SER A 135 19.90 2.82 -23.65
C SER A 135 18.93 3.98 -23.88
N ILE A 136 18.02 4.23 -22.95
CA ILE A 136 17.06 5.35 -23.00
C ILE A 136 17.79 6.68 -22.84
N LEU A 137 18.78 6.75 -21.95
CA LEU A 137 19.60 7.93 -21.76
C LEU A 137 20.44 8.24 -23.01
N ALA A 138 21.03 7.23 -23.65
CA ALA A 138 21.78 7.40 -24.89
C ALA A 138 20.89 7.86 -26.06
N MET A 139 19.66 7.32 -26.15
CA MET A 139 18.70 7.69 -27.20
C MET A 139 18.28 9.17 -27.11
N HIS A 140 18.14 9.71 -25.91
CA HIS A 140 17.71 11.10 -25.67
C HIS A 140 18.86 12.05 -25.30
N ALA A 141 20.12 11.61 -25.48
CA ALA A 141 21.30 12.39 -25.05
C ALA A 141 21.42 13.76 -25.77
N GLN A 142 20.86 13.88 -26.97
CA GLN A 142 20.88 15.12 -27.75
C GLN A 142 19.68 16.04 -27.48
N ASP A 143 18.73 15.63 -26.64
CA ASP A 143 17.56 16.42 -26.25
C ASP A 143 17.64 16.83 -24.77
N PRO A 144 18.14 18.06 -24.48
CA PRO A 144 18.25 18.55 -23.11
C PRO A 144 16.91 18.62 -22.37
N GLN A 145 15.78 18.81 -23.08
CA GLN A 145 14.46 18.91 -22.44
C GLN A 145 13.99 17.55 -21.92
N VAL A 146 14.22 16.48 -22.70
CA VAL A 146 13.90 15.11 -22.28
C VAL A 146 14.83 14.65 -21.15
N LEU A 147 16.10 15.05 -21.18
CA LEU A 147 17.05 14.72 -20.12
C LEU A 147 16.70 15.37 -18.77
N ASP A 148 16.20 16.62 -18.79
CA ASP A 148 15.67 17.28 -17.59
C ASP A 148 14.45 16.55 -17.03
N GLN A 149 13.54 16.08 -17.89
CA GLN A 149 12.39 15.28 -17.47
C GLN A 149 12.82 13.95 -16.85
N LEU A 150 13.82 13.29 -17.44
CA LEU A 150 14.40 12.05 -16.95
C LEU A 150 15.09 12.17 -15.59
N SER A 151 15.54 13.37 -15.25
CA SER A 151 16.21 13.66 -13.98
C SER A 151 15.21 13.85 -12.82
N LYS A 152 13.91 13.96 -13.13
CA LYS A 152 12.85 14.09 -12.12
C LYS A 152 12.35 12.72 -11.70
N ASN A 153 12.16 12.55 -10.40
CA ASN A 153 11.61 11.32 -9.86
C ASN A 153 10.15 11.13 -10.29
N ILE A 154 9.80 9.92 -10.68
CA ILE A 154 8.42 9.55 -11.05
C ILE A 154 7.62 9.11 -9.82
N THR A 155 8.30 8.79 -8.72
CA THR A 155 7.70 8.36 -7.44
C THR A 155 7.99 9.33 -6.31
N ARG A 156 7.22 9.22 -5.22
CA ARG A 156 7.54 9.85 -3.93
C ARG A 156 7.71 8.75 -2.90
N MET A 157 8.91 8.63 -2.33
CA MET A 157 9.28 7.54 -1.42
C MET A 157 9.08 6.14 -2.04
N GLY A 158 9.34 6.00 -3.35
CA GLY A 158 9.18 4.73 -4.06
C GLY A 158 7.73 4.34 -4.37
N LEU A 159 6.76 5.19 -4.06
CA LEU A 159 5.34 4.99 -4.34
C LEU A 159 4.86 5.93 -5.45
N THR A 160 4.03 5.40 -6.35
CA THR A 160 3.39 6.20 -7.41
C THR A 160 2.35 7.14 -6.83
N ASN A 161 2.08 8.25 -7.53
CA ASN A 161 1.04 9.20 -7.12
C ASN A 161 -0.35 8.56 -7.03
N PHE A 162 -0.65 7.58 -7.90
CA PHE A 162 -1.89 6.79 -7.83
C PHE A 162 -2.02 6.06 -6.49
N THR A 163 -0.97 5.32 -6.09
CA THR A 163 -0.94 4.59 -4.82
C THR A 163 -1.06 5.55 -3.63
N LEU A 164 -0.34 6.68 -3.65
CA LEU A 164 -0.39 7.68 -2.57
C LEU A 164 -1.77 8.33 -2.44
N ASN A 165 -2.40 8.69 -3.54
CA ASN A 165 -3.74 9.28 -3.53
C ASN A 165 -4.78 8.27 -3.04
N TYR A 166 -4.65 7.00 -3.44
CA TYR A 166 -5.49 5.93 -2.93
C TYR A 166 -5.37 5.77 -1.40
N LEU A 167 -4.14 5.73 -0.87
CA LEU A 167 -3.91 5.62 0.58
C LEU A 167 -4.48 6.82 1.36
N ARG A 168 -4.36 8.03 0.82
CA ARG A 168 -4.98 9.24 1.39
C ARG A 168 -6.49 9.15 1.43
N LEU A 169 -7.12 8.65 0.36
CA LEU A 169 -8.56 8.43 0.31
C LEU A 169 -9.01 7.37 1.33
N CYS A 170 -8.26 6.28 1.50
CA CYS A 170 -8.60 5.23 2.46
C CYS A 170 -8.70 5.76 3.90
N VAL A 171 -7.74 6.60 4.31
CA VAL A 171 -7.74 7.21 5.66
C VAL A 171 -8.95 8.12 5.87
N ILE A 172 -9.44 8.78 4.82
CA ILE A 172 -10.65 9.62 4.90
C ILE A 172 -11.91 8.75 4.91
N LEU A 173 -11.95 7.71 4.08
CA LEU A 173 -13.14 6.88 3.90
C LEU A 173 -13.40 5.94 5.07
N GLU A 174 -12.37 5.50 5.80
CA GLU A 174 -12.50 4.63 6.97
C GLU A 174 -13.45 5.22 8.04
N PRO A 175 -13.26 6.45 8.56
CA PRO A 175 -14.22 7.04 9.50
C PRO A 175 -15.58 7.34 8.84
N MET A 176 -15.64 7.49 7.52
CA MET A 176 -16.92 7.63 6.81
C MET A 176 -17.73 6.33 6.80
N GLN A 177 -17.13 5.15 6.99
CA GLN A 177 -17.88 3.88 7.02
C GLN A 177 -18.88 3.82 8.18
N GLU A 178 -18.52 4.35 9.36
CA GLU A 178 -19.44 4.48 10.49
C GLU A 178 -20.64 5.37 10.12
N LEU A 179 -20.39 6.46 9.40
CA LEU A 179 -21.43 7.39 8.93
C LEU A 179 -22.33 6.76 7.87
N MET A 180 -21.74 6.06 6.90
CA MET A 180 -22.47 5.35 5.85
C MET A 180 -23.36 4.25 6.42
N SER A 181 -22.87 3.49 7.42
CA SER A 181 -23.65 2.48 8.13
C SER A 181 -24.87 3.10 8.83
N ARG A 182 -24.70 4.23 9.51
CA ARG A 182 -25.79 4.96 10.16
C ARG A 182 -26.78 5.55 9.18
N HIS A 183 -26.30 6.13 8.07
CA HIS A 183 -27.17 6.62 6.99
C HIS A 183 -28.05 5.49 6.48
N LYS A 184 -27.47 4.31 6.21
CA LYS A 184 -28.20 3.15 5.70
C LYS A 184 -29.19 2.56 6.72
N THR A 185 -28.83 2.57 8.01
CA THR A 185 -29.65 1.96 9.07
C THR A 185 -30.80 2.87 9.51
N TYR A 186 -30.53 4.18 9.63
CA TYR A 186 -31.46 5.14 10.22
C TYR A 186 -32.07 6.12 9.21
N ASN A 187 -31.67 6.04 7.94
CA ASN A 187 -32.10 6.91 6.86
C ASN A 187 -31.92 8.42 7.15
N LEU A 188 -30.93 8.74 7.99
CA LEU A 188 -30.60 10.11 8.40
C LEU A 188 -29.74 10.80 7.33
N SER A 189 -29.83 12.11 7.17
CA SER A 189 -28.92 12.81 6.24
C SER A 189 -27.44 12.59 6.63
N PRO A 190 -26.49 12.58 5.68
CA PRO A 190 -25.06 12.44 6.00
C PRO A 190 -24.56 13.48 7.02
N ARG A 191 -25.13 14.70 6.98
CA ARG A 191 -24.83 15.77 7.94
C ARG A 191 -25.30 15.43 9.34
N ASP A 192 -26.49 14.85 9.47
CA ASP A 192 -27.03 14.44 10.77
C ASP A 192 -26.26 13.24 11.33
N CYS A 193 -25.91 12.26 10.49
CA CYS A 193 -25.05 11.13 10.88
C CYS A 193 -23.74 11.63 11.50
N LEU A 194 -23.11 12.63 10.87
CA LEU A 194 -21.87 13.23 11.38
C LEU A 194 -22.10 13.88 12.74
N LYS A 195 -23.16 14.67 12.88
CA LYS A 195 -23.50 15.34 14.15
C LYS A 195 -23.73 14.34 15.28
N THR A 196 -24.48 13.26 15.03
CA THR A 196 -24.77 12.24 16.04
C THR A 196 -23.52 11.42 16.40
N CYS A 197 -22.67 11.06 15.43
CA CYS A 197 -21.40 10.38 15.67
C CYS A 197 -20.46 11.23 16.55
N LEU A 198 -20.28 12.50 16.20
CA LEU A 198 -19.42 13.41 16.95
C LEU A 198 -19.92 13.60 18.37
N PHE A 199 -21.23 13.80 18.54
CA PHE A 199 -21.83 13.96 19.86
C PHE A 199 -21.64 12.71 20.74
N GLN A 200 -21.87 11.50 20.20
CA GLN A 200 -21.66 10.26 20.95
C GLN A 200 -20.18 10.02 21.30
N LYS A 201 -19.25 10.30 20.39
CA LYS A 201 -17.81 10.19 20.68
C LYS A 201 -17.39 11.18 21.76
N TRP A 202 -17.91 12.41 21.72
CA TRP A 202 -17.68 13.40 22.77
C TRP A 202 -18.24 12.94 24.12
N GLN A 203 -19.48 12.44 24.17
CA GLN A 203 -20.07 11.93 25.41
C GLN A 203 -19.24 10.81 26.03
N ARG A 204 -18.68 9.89 25.23
CA ARG A 204 -17.79 8.83 25.71
C ARG A 204 -16.45 9.35 26.25
N MET A 205 -15.92 10.44 25.71
CA MET A 205 -14.69 11.05 26.21
C MET A 205 -14.88 11.85 27.50
N VAL A 206 -16.08 12.40 27.72
CA VAL A 206 -16.40 13.25 28.88
C VAL A 206 -17.08 12.45 30.01
N ALA A 207 -17.59 11.25 29.71
CA ALA A 207 -18.10 10.35 30.74
C ALA A 207 -16.95 9.86 31.64
N PRO A 208 -17.04 10.02 32.98
CA PRO A 208 -16.05 9.45 33.89
C PRO A 208 -16.12 7.91 33.86
N PRO A 209 -15.00 7.21 34.17
CA PRO A 209 -14.94 5.75 34.20
C PRO A 209 -15.87 5.12 35.24
#